data_AF-T2J6E9-F1
#
_entry.id   AF-T2J6E9-F1
#
_cell.length_a   1.000
_cell.length_b   1.000
_cell.length_c   1.000
_cell.angle_alpha   90.00
_cell.angle_beta   90.00
_cell.angle_gamma   90.00
#
_symmetry.space_group_name_H-M   'P 1'
#
loop_
_entity.id
_entity.type
_entity.pdbx_description
1 polymer ?
#
loop_
_entity_poly.entity_id
_entity_poly.type
_entity_poly.pdbx_seq_one_letter_code
_entity_poly.pdbx_strand_id
1 'polypeptide(L)' 'MQRNPVLQKQVEKTLLKMQEDVFAPSLMTHRLKGQYEGLRACSCGYDCRIIFSLEKKSANQ' A
#
# COMPACT_ATOMS: atom_id res chain seq x y z
N MET A 1 22.63 0.53 1.98
CA MET A 1 21.22 0.48 2.42
C MET A 1 21.17 -0.04 3.85
N GLN A 2 20.72 0.78 4.80
CA GLN A 2 20.61 0.37 6.20
C GLN A 2 19.31 -0.39 6.40
N ARG A 3 19.35 -1.59 6.98
CA ARG A 3 18.13 -2.33 7.35
C ARG A 3 17.53 -1.67 8.59
N ASN A 4 16.28 -1.25 8.51
CA ASN A 4 15.52 -0.75 9.66
C ASN A 4 14.45 -1.82 10.04
N PRO A 5 14.68 -2.62 11.09
CA PRO A 5 13.77 -3.67 11.50
C PRO A 5 12.37 -3.17 11.88
N VAL A 6 12.25 -1.91 12.31
CA VAL A 6 10.95 -1.30 12.65
C VAL A 6 10.14 -1.06 11.37
N LEU A 7 10.76 -0.46 10.35
CA LEU A 7 10.12 -0.27 9.05
C LEU A 7 9.72 -1.60 8.42
N GLN A 8 10.57 -2.62 8.53
CA GLN A 8 10.24 -3.96 8.01
C GLN A 8 8.96 -4.51 8.66
N LYS A 9 8.86 -4.49 9.99
CA LYS A 9 7.66 -4.95 10.70
C LYS A 9 6.42 -4.14 10.35
N GLN A 10 6.56 -2.82 10.13
CA GLN A 10 5.45 -1.96 9.73
C GLN A 10 4.95 -2.33 8.33
N VAL A 11 5.86 -2.56 7.38
CA VAL A 11 5.52 -3.01 6.02
C VAL A 11 4.80 -4.34 6.07
N GLU A 12 5.36 -5.35 6.76
CA GLU A 12 4.75 -6.68 6.89
C GLU A 12 3.33 -6.60 7.47
N LYS A 13 3.14 -5.85 8.56
CA LYS A 13 1.81 -5.65 9.17
C LYS A 13 0.83 -4.94 8.24
N THR A 14 1.31 -3.97 7.47
CA THR A 14 0.47 -3.21 6.53
C THR A 14 0.05 -4.09 5.35
N LEU A 15 0.96 -4.92 4.83
CA LEU A 15 0.67 -5.88 3.77
C LEU A 15 -0.38 -6.92 4.20
N LEU A 16 -0.31 -7.42 5.43
CA LEU A 16 -1.34 -8.33 5.97
C LEU A 16 -2.73 -7.68 6.00
N LYS A 17 -2.82 -6.42 6.44
CA LYS A 17 -4.09 -5.67 6.39
C LYS A 17 -4.59 -5.43 4.97
N MET A 18 -3.67 -5.11 4.04
CA MET A 18 -4.01 -4.92 2.63
C MET A 18 -4.56 -6.21 2.02
N GLN A 19 -4.06 -7.37 2.43
CA GLN A 19 -4.57 -8.68 1.98
C GLN A 19 -6.03 -8.90 2.39
N GLU A 20 -6.41 -8.45 3.59
CA GLU A 20 -7.79 -8.53 4.08
C GLU A 20 -8.70 -7.52 3.37
N ASP A 21 -8.33 -6.24 3.37
CA ASP A 21 -9.05 -5.16 2.70
C ASP A 21 -8.13 -3.96 2.42
N VAL A 22 -7.79 -3.75 1.14
CA VAL A 22 -6.97 -2.61 0.68
C VAL A 22 -7.62 -1.25 0.91
N PHE A 23 -8.92 -1.19 1.21
CA PHE A 23 -9.66 0.04 1.52
C PHE A 23 -10.03 0.16 3.00
N ALA A 24 -9.50 -0.70 3.87
CA ALA A 24 -9.74 -0.64 5.30
C ALA A 24 -9.45 0.78 5.83
N PRO A 25 -10.31 1.39 6.66
CA PRO A 25 -10.12 2.76 7.13
C PRO A 25 -8.75 2.99 7.80
N SER A 26 -8.19 1.97 8.46
CA SER A 26 -6.88 2.06 9.11
C SER A 26 -5.70 2.21 8.14
N LEU A 27 -5.88 1.89 6.85
CA LEU A 27 -4.87 2.04 5.81
C LEU A 27 -4.87 3.45 5.20
N MET A 28 -5.92 4.25 5.39
CA MET A 28 -6.02 5.61 4.82
C MET A 28 -5.69 5.67 3.32
N THR A 29 -6.17 4.65 2.59
CA THR A 29 -5.91 4.50 1.15
C THR A 29 -6.51 5.66 0.37
N HIS A 30 -5.68 6.33 -0.44
CA HIS A 30 -6.11 7.44 -1.30
C HIS A 30 -5.47 7.32 -2.69
N ARG A 31 -6.14 7.90 -3.70
CA ARG A 31 -5.60 7.98 -5.06
C ARG A 31 -4.55 9.08 -5.12
N LEU A 32 -3.47 8.81 -5.82
CA LEU A 32 -2.47 9.81 -6.18
C LEU A 32 -2.94 10.56 -7.43
N LYS A 33 -2.37 11.75 -7.64
CA LYS A 33 -2.69 12.64 -8.76
C LYS A 33 -1.43 13.04 -9.53
N GLY A 34 -1.60 13.60 -10.72
CA GLY A 34 -0.50 14.16 -11.51
C GLY A 34 0.36 13.05 -12.13
N GLN A 35 1.68 13.07 -11.92
CA GLN A 35 2.59 12.06 -12.50
C GLN A 35 2.36 10.63 -11.98
N TYR A 36 1.59 10.48 -10.90
CA TYR A 36 1.24 9.18 -10.30
C TYR A 36 -0.27 8.88 -10.43
N GLU A 37 -0.96 9.54 -11.36
CA GLU A 37 -2.35 9.23 -11.67
C GLU A 37 -2.52 7.73 -11.96
N GLY A 38 -3.57 7.11 -11.42
CA GLY A 38 -3.80 5.67 -11.50
C GLY A 38 -3.15 4.84 -10.38
N LEU A 39 -2.19 5.41 -9.65
CA LEU A 39 -1.64 4.80 -8.43
C LEU A 39 -2.43 5.22 -7.19
N ARG A 40 -2.25 4.45 -6.13
CA ARG A 40 -2.81 4.67 -4.80
C ARG A 40 -1.69 4.64 -3.77
N ALA A 41 -1.92 5.28 -2.64
CA ALA A 41 -1.04 5.19 -1.48
C ALA A 41 -1.84 4.87 -0.22
N CYS A 42 -1.26 4.04 0.66
CA CYS A 42 -1.77 3.78 2.01
C CYS A 42 -0.70 4.06 3.07
N SER A 43 -1.14 4.31 4.30
CA SER A 43 -0.32 4.54 5.48
C SER A 43 0.36 3.25 5.96
N CYS A 44 1.67 3.31 6.15
CA CYS A 44 2.52 2.24 6.68
C CYS A 44 3.33 2.75 7.88
N GLY A 45 2.65 3.38 8.84
CA GLY A 45 3.29 4.16 9.91
C GLY A 45 3.09 5.67 9.69
N TYR A 46 3.81 6.48 10.46
CA TYR A 46 3.61 7.94 10.46
C TYR A 46 4.08 8.57 9.15
N ASP A 47 5.36 8.36 8.80
CA ASP A 47 6.08 8.95 7.68
C ASP A 47 6.31 7.98 6.50
N CYS A 48 5.85 6.74 6.60
CA CYS A 48 5.99 5.73 5.56
C CYS A 48 4.66 5.48 4.82
N ARG A 49 4.73 5.38 3.48
CA ARG A 49 3.60 5.10 2.59
C ARG A 49 3.96 3.95 1.65
N ILE A 50 3.00 3.07 1.39
CA ILE A 50 3.11 2.06 0.33
C ILE A 50 2.33 2.59 -0.86
N ILE A 51 2.99 2.65 -2.03
CA ILE A 51 2.37 3.04 -3.30
C ILE A 51 2.06 1.76 -4.09
N PHE A 52 0.84 1.64 -4.61
CA PHE A 52 0.39 0.45 -5.34
C PHE A 52 -0.66 0.76 -6.41
N SER A 53 -0.81 -0.14 -7.37
CA SER A 53 -1.94 -0.20 -8.31
C SER A 53 -2.85 -1.38 -7.95
N LEU A 54 -4.13 -1.29 -8.35
CA LEU A 54 -5.05 -2.42 -8.29
C LEU A 54 -5.39 -2.81 -9.73
N GLU A 55 -5.02 -4.03 -10.10
CA GLU A 55 -5.33 -4.58 -11.40
C GLU A 55 -6.49 -5.55 -11.27
N LYS A 56 -7.50 -5.41 -12.12
CA LYS A 56 -8.47 -6.49 -12.28
C LYS A 56 -7.73 -7.62 -12.95
N LYS A 57 -7.75 -8.80 -12.34
CA LYS A 57 -7.30 -10.01 -13.03
C LYS A 57 -8.16 -10.16 -14.28
N SER A 58 -7.58 -9.94 -15.45
CA SER A 58 -8.21 -10.30 -16.71
C SER A 58 -8.45 -11.81 -16.64
N ALA A 59 -9.70 -12.25 -16.76
CA ALA A 59 -9.93 -13.63 -17.15
C ALA A 59 -9.29 -13.82 -18.54
N ASN A 60 -8.60 -14.95 -18.75
CA ASN A 60 -7.83 -15.39 -19.92
C ASN A 60 -6.31 -15.15 -19.75
N GLN A 61 -5.43 -16.17 -19.79
CA GLN A 61 -5.51 -17.51 -20.41
C GLN A 61 -5.43 -18.65 -19.41
#